data_AF-A0A1X3P436-F1
#
_entry.id   AF-A0A1X3P436-F1
#
_cell.length_a   1.000
_cell.length_b   1.000
_cell.length_c   1.000
_cell.angle_alpha   90.00
_cell.angle_beta   90.00
_cell.angle_gamma   90.00
#
_symmetry.space_group_name_H-M   'P 1'
#
loop_
_entity.id
_entity.type
_entity.pdbx_description
1 polymer ?
#
loop_
_entity_poly.entity_id
_entity_poly.type
_entity_poly.pdbx_seq_one_letter_code
_entity_poly.pdbx_strand_id
1 'polypeptide(L)'
;RARTARTSRASALTRIGALARLGLVGAWPADVAARCFRTPRARALFAGMAAHSTVPFSHPLTAAFGVLFSAAGHGTGWPVARGGSQGIVDALVSVLHAAGGRIETEFEVTGVRQIPGRHRAAHRDQRAPLRQRCRPRRRRGGDRPTSSSRT
;
A
#
# COMPACT_ATOMS: atom_id res chain seq x y z
N ARG A 1 -9.16 -18.07 40.03
CA ARG A 1 -8.32 -16.91 39.62
C ARG A 1 -6.91 -17.26 39.11
N ALA A 2 -6.41 -18.51 39.23
CA ALA A 2 -5.06 -18.90 38.76
C ALA A 2 -4.97 -19.38 37.28
N ARG A 3 -6.10 -19.68 36.62
CA ARG A 3 -6.13 -20.16 35.22
C ARG A 3 -5.90 -19.06 34.17
N THR A 4 -6.12 -17.78 34.50
CA THR A 4 -6.00 -16.65 33.55
C THR A 4 -4.57 -16.10 33.39
N ALA A 5 -3.73 -16.20 34.43
CA ALA A 5 -2.34 -15.73 34.38
C ALA A 5 -1.40 -16.70 33.63
N ARG A 6 -1.74 -17.99 33.59
CA ARG A 6 -0.94 -19.03 32.90
C ARG A 6 -1.15 -18.97 31.37
N THR A 7 -2.36 -18.63 30.93
CA THR A 7 -2.69 -18.38 29.51
C THR A 7 -2.05 -17.10 28.97
N SER A 8 -1.93 -16.04 29.78
CA SER A 8 -1.30 -14.79 29.33
C SER A 8 0.20 -14.94 29.09
N ARG A 9 0.94 -15.62 29.98
CA ARG A 9 2.38 -15.88 29.83
C ARG A 9 2.71 -16.81 28.65
N ALA A 10 1.93 -17.87 28.45
CA ALA A 10 2.08 -18.75 27.29
C ALA A 10 1.87 -17.97 25.98
N SER A 11 0.85 -17.12 25.91
CA SER A 11 0.60 -16.25 24.74
C SER A 11 1.69 -15.19 24.50
N ALA A 12 2.35 -14.73 25.56
CA ALA A 12 3.42 -13.73 25.47
C ALA A 12 4.70 -14.35 24.93
N LEU A 13 5.08 -15.55 25.40
CA LEU A 13 6.24 -16.28 24.91
C LEU A 13 6.08 -16.67 23.43
N THR A 14 4.89 -17.09 23.01
CA THR A 14 4.60 -17.36 21.59
C THR A 14 4.74 -16.09 20.74
N ARG A 15 4.24 -14.95 21.21
CA ARG A 15 4.37 -13.66 20.51
C ARG A 15 5.83 -13.20 20.42
N ILE A 16 6.59 -13.33 21.49
CA ILE A 16 8.03 -13.02 21.51
C ILE A 16 8.78 -13.91 20.51
N GLY A 17 8.51 -15.21 20.50
CA GLY A 17 9.11 -16.14 19.54
C GLY A 17 8.75 -15.82 18.09
N ALA A 18 7.50 -15.45 17.82
CA ALA A 18 7.05 -15.03 16.49
C ALA A 18 7.73 -13.73 16.04
N LEU A 19 7.82 -12.73 16.92
CA LEU A 19 8.51 -11.46 16.66
C LEU A 19 10.01 -11.67 16.45
N ALA A 20 10.65 -12.56 17.20
CA ALA A 20 12.06 -12.89 17.01
C ALA A 20 12.31 -13.53 15.63
N ARG A 21 11.47 -14.48 15.20
CA ARG A 21 11.55 -15.05 13.84
C ARG A 21 11.30 -14.01 12.75
N LEU A 22 10.33 -13.12 12.96
CA LEU A 22 10.07 -12.01 12.05
C LEU A 22 11.30 -11.08 11.96
N GLY A 23 11.94 -10.76 13.09
CA GLY A 23 13.14 -9.94 13.11
C GLY A 23 14.33 -10.61 12.41
N LEU A 24 14.56 -11.89 12.67
CA LEU A 24 15.66 -12.66 12.06
C LEU A 24 15.54 -12.74 10.53
N VAL A 25 14.35 -13.02 10.01
CA VAL A 25 14.11 -13.12 8.56
C VAL A 25 13.94 -11.73 7.93
N GLY A 26 13.26 -10.83 8.63
CA GLY A 26 12.92 -9.50 8.15
C GLY A 26 14.10 -8.53 8.11
N ALA A 27 15.16 -8.77 8.90
CA ALA A 27 16.37 -7.96 8.89
C ALA A 27 17.13 -8.00 7.56
N TRP A 28 16.95 -9.07 6.79
CA TRP A 28 17.67 -9.26 5.54
C TRP A 28 17.19 -8.29 4.45
N PRO A 29 18.06 -7.95 3.50
CA PRO A 29 17.64 -7.35 2.23
C PRO A 29 16.64 -8.24 1.48
N ALA A 30 15.66 -7.63 0.83
CA ALA A 30 14.58 -8.33 0.14
C ALA A 30 15.08 -9.14 -1.07
N ASP A 31 16.10 -8.65 -1.76
CA ASP A 31 16.74 -9.35 -2.90
C ASP A 31 17.47 -10.64 -2.47
N VAL A 32 18.03 -10.65 -1.25
CA VAL A 32 18.62 -11.86 -0.66
C VAL A 32 17.52 -12.80 -0.16
N ALA A 33 16.54 -12.30 0.60
CA ALA A 33 15.43 -13.11 1.12
C ALA A 33 14.59 -13.75 0.00
N ALA A 34 14.43 -13.08 -1.14
CA ALA A 34 13.74 -13.64 -2.31
C ALA A 34 14.39 -14.93 -2.82
N ARG A 35 15.70 -15.14 -2.60
CA ARG A 35 16.41 -16.35 -3.05
C ARG A 35 15.94 -17.62 -2.35
N CYS A 36 15.32 -17.51 -1.17
CA CYS A 36 14.72 -18.64 -0.46
C CYS A 36 13.56 -19.29 -1.23
N PHE A 37 12.94 -18.57 -2.16
CA PHE A 37 11.88 -19.11 -3.00
C PHE A 37 12.44 -19.81 -4.24
N ARG A 38 11.91 -21.00 -4.54
CA ARG A 38 12.35 -21.82 -5.70
C ARG A 38 11.78 -21.34 -7.03
N THR A 39 10.53 -20.88 -7.03
CA THR A 39 9.84 -20.54 -8.27
C THR A 39 9.94 -19.04 -8.59
N PRO A 40 10.05 -18.66 -9.88
CA PRO A 40 10.01 -17.25 -10.28
C PRO A 40 8.74 -16.53 -9.82
N ARG A 41 7.59 -17.22 -9.80
CA ARG A 41 6.30 -16.66 -9.34
C ARG A 41 6.33 -16.29 -7.86
N ALA A 42 6.87 -17.16 -7.01
CA ALA A 42 6.97 -16.88 -5.57
C ALA A 42 7.97 -15.74 -5.30
N ARG A 43 9.08 -15.69 -6.04
CA ARG A 43 10.03 -14.56 -5.98
C ARG A 43 9.37 -13.24 -6.37
N ALA A 44 8.60 -13.23 -7.46
CA ALA A 44 7.90 -12.04 -7.93
C ALA A 44 6.82 -11.57 -6.94
N LEU A 45 6.05 -12.50 -6.37
CA LEU A 45 5.06 -12.18 -5.33
C LEU A 45 5.73 -11.57 -4.10
N PHE A 46 6.80 -12.19 -3.60
CA PHE A 46 7.56 -11.67 -2.46
C PHE A 46 8.19 -10.31 -2.74
N ALA A 47 8.78 -10.13 -3.91
CA ALA A 47 9.33 -8.85 -4.36
C ALA A 47 8.27 -7.74 -4.38
N GLY A 48 7.08 -8.02 -4.90
CA GLY A 48 5.96 -7.08 -4.88
C GLY A 48 5.54 -6.68 -3.46
N MET A 49 5.52 -7.64 -2.53
CA MET A 49 5.25 -7.35 -1.11
C MET A 49 6.37 -6.50 -0.47
N ALA A 50 7.64 -6.82 -0.71
CA ALA A 50 8.78 -6.07 -0.18
C ALA A 50 8.93 -4.66 -0.77
N ALA A 51 8.40 -4.42 -1.98
CA ALA A 51 8.42 -3.11 -2.64
C ALA A 51 7.71 -2.00 -1.85
N HIS A 52 6.79 -2.37 -0.95
CA HIS A 52 6.11 -1.45 -0.04
C HIS A 52 7.04 -0.78 0.98
N SER A 53 8.29 -1.23 1.08
CA SER A 53 9.33 -0.50 1.81
C SER A 53 9.67 0.85 1.17
N THR A 54 9.32 1.06 -0.11
CA THR A 54 9.56 2.29 -0.90
C THR A 54 11.04 2.72 -1.01
N VAL A 55 11.97 1.80 -0.70
CA VAL A 55 13.42 2.00 -0.77
C VAL A 55 14.05 0.90 -1.64
N PRO A 56 15.34 1.02 -2.04
CA PRO A 56 15.99 -0.02 -2.84
C PRO A 56 16.01 -1.37 -2.11
N PHE A 57 15.80 -2.46 -2.86
CA PHE A 57 15.58 -3.80 -2.29
C PHE A 57 16.80 -4.40 -1.58
N SER A 58 18.00 -3.87 -1.87
CA SER A 58 19.25 -4.23 -1.23
C SER A 58 19.41 -3.63 0.17
N HIS A 59 18.52 -2.71 0.59
CA HIS A 59 18.59 -2.13 1.93
C HIS A 59 18.15 -3.15 2.99
N PRO A 60 18.78 -3.13 4.18
CA PRO A 60 18.35 -3.95 5.30
C PRO A 60 16.90 -3.64 5.67
N LEU A 61 16.23 -4.58 6.35
CA LEU A 61 14.83 -4.48 6.81
C LEU A 61 13.76 -4.48 5.70
N THR A 62 14.14 -4.49 4.42
CA THR A 62 13.17 -4.52 3.31
C THR A 62 12.43 -5.86 3.22
N ALA A 63 13.07 -6.98 3.59
CA ALA A 63 12.40 -8.29 3.66
C ALA A 63 11.29 -8.33 4.72
N ALA A 64 11.35 -7.48 5.77
CA ALA A 64 10.33 -7.43 6.81
C ALA A 64 8.94 -7.14 6.24
N PHE A 65 8.83 -6.25 5.26
CA PHE A 65 7.58 -5.96 4.55
C PHE A 65 7.08 -7.19 3.79
N GLY A 66 7.98 -7.87 3.08
CA GLY A 66 7.67 -9.11 2.36
C GLY A 66 7.12 -10.20 3.28
N VAL A 67 7.77 -10.43 4.42
CA VAL A 67 7.35 -11.43 5.41
C VAL A 67 6.03 -11.03 6.08
N LEU A 68 5.88 -9.77 6.48
CA LEU A 68 4.67 -9.25 7.14
C LEU A 68 3.44 -9.40 6.22
N PHE A 69 3.56 -8.96 4.97
CA PHE A 69 2.47 -9.07 4.00
C PHE A 69 2.19 -10.52 3.60
N SER A 70 3.21 -11.37 3.50
CA SER A 70 3.02 -12.81 3.29
C SER A 70 2.20 -13.43 4.43
N ALA A 71 2.57 -13.11 5.67
CA ALA A 71 1.89 -13.62 6.86
C ALA A 71 0.44 -13.11 6.95
N ALA A 72 0.21 -11.82 6.65
CA ALA A 72 -1.12 -11.25 6.60
C ALA A 72 -2.00 -11.93 5.54
N GLY A 73 -1.47 -12.11 4.33
CA GLY A 73 -2.16 -12.81 3.24
C GLY A 73 -2.44 -14.28 3.54
N HIS A 74 -1.59 -14.96 4.30
CA HIS A 74 -1.82 -16.35 4.72
C HIS A 74 -2.87 -16.50 5.82
N GLY A 75 -3.02 -15.50 6.70
CA GLY A 75 -3.93 -15.59 7.85
C GLY A 75 -5.40 -15.64 7.45
N THR A 76 -5.83 -14.72 6.59
CA THR A 76 -7.24 -14.59 6.19
C THR A 76 -7.44 -14.37 4.70
N GLY A 77 -6.37 -14.52 3.90
CA GLY A 77 -6.37 -14.16 2.48
C GLY A 77 -6.10 -12.66 2.27
N TRP A 78 -6.48 -12.17 1.10
CA TRP A 78 -6.39 -10.76 0.73
C TRP A 78 -7.79 -10.15 0.74
N PRO A 79 -8.26 -9.62 1.89
CA PRO A 79 -9.59 -9.05 1.98
C PRO A 79 -9.69 -7.82 1.09
N VAL A 80 -10.79 -7.74 0.35
CA VAL A 80 -11.13 -6.58 -0.47
C VAL A 80 -12.35 -5.91 0.18
N ALA A 81 -12.32 -4.58 0.27
CA ALA A 81 -13.46 -3.83 0.78
C ALA A 81 -14.71 -4.13 -0.06
N ARG A 82 -15.86 -4.35 0.60
CA ARG A 82 -17.14 -4.46 -0.11
C ARG A 82 -17.42 -3.14 -0.83
N GLY A 83 -17.75 -3.21 -2.12
CA GLY A 83 -17.86 -2.02 -2.98
C GLY A 83 -16.52 -1.51 -3.54
N GLY A 84 -15.41 -2.21 -3.28
CA GLY A 84 -14.08 -1.83 -3.77
C GLY A 84 -13.50 -0.61 -3.05
N SER A 85 -12.48 0.02 -3.66
CA SER A 85 -11.80 1.18 -3.10
C SER A 85 -12.74 2.34 -2.81
N GLN A 86 -13.80 2.50 -3.62
CA GLN A 86 -14.75 3.58 -3.43
C GLN A 86 -15.55 3.43 -2.13
N GLY A 87 -15.87 2.21 -1.69
CA GLY A 87 -16.54 2.00 -0.41
C GLY A 87 -15.72 2.51 0.79
N ILE A 88 -14.38 2.48 0.70
CA ILE A 88 -13.50 3.08 1.71
C ILE A 88 -13.60 4.60 1.66
N VAL A 89 -13.55 5.18 0.46
CA VAL A 89 -13.67 6.63 0.26
C VAL A 89 -15.01 7.13 0.81
N ASP A 90 -16.12 6.49 0.45
CA ASP A 90 -17.47 6.87 0.89
C ASP A 90 -17.59 6.85 2.42
N ALA A 91 -17.01 5.83 3.07
CA ALA A 91 -16.98 5.75 4.53
C ALA A 91 -16.19 6.90 5.17
N LEU A 92 -15.02 7.24 4.61
CA LEU A 92 -14.21 8.37 5.09
C LEU A 92 -14.90 9.72 4.86
N VAL A 93 -15.56 9.88 3.71
CA VAL A 93 -16.35 11.07 3.38
C VAL A 93 -17.50 11.25 4.37
N SER A 94 -18.20 10.16 4.73
CA SER A 94 -19.25 10.20 5.74
C SER A 94 -18.73 10.67 7.10
N VAL A 95 -17.59 10.14 7.56
CA VAL A 95 -16.94 10.57 8.81
C VAL A 95 -16.54 12.04 8.76
N LEU A 96 -15.99 12.50 7.63
CA LEU A 96 -15.60 13.89 7.43
C LEU A 96 -16.82 14.84 7.52
N HIS A 97 -17.91 14.51 6.83
CA HIS A 97 -19.13 15.31 6.87
C HIS A 97 -19.77 15.32 8.26
N ALA A 98 -19.77 14.20 8.97
CA ALA A 98 -20.23 14.13 10.35
C ALA A 98 -19.41 15.03 11.30
N ALA A 99 -18.12 15.22 11.01
CA ALA A 99 -17.26 16.16 11.71
C ALA A 99 -17.38 17.62 11.22
N GLY A 100 -18.33 17.93 10.32
CA GLY A 100 -18.54 19.26 9.75
C GLY A 100 -17.57 19.64 8.62
N GLY A 101 -16.77 18.68 8.14
CA GLY A 101 -15.86 18.88 7.01
C GLY A 101 -16.59 19.02 5.68
N ARG A 102 -15.96 19.75 4.75
CA ARG A 102 -16.43 19.95 3.38
C ARG A 102 -15.39 19.47 2.39
N ILE A 103 -15.86 18.98 1.24
CA ILE A 103 -15.03 18.54 0.13
C ILE A 103 -15.37 19.43 -1.07
N GLU A 104 -14.36 20.07 -1.64
CA GLU A 104 -14.48 20.82 -2.89
C GLU A 104 -13.72 20.04 -3.97
N THR A 105 -14.43 19.61 -5.00
CA THR A 105 -13.87 18.92 -6.17
C THR A 105 -13.79 19.88 -7.35
N GLU A 106 -13.08 19.49 -8.42
CA GLU A 106 -12.92 20.31 -9.63
C GLU A 106 -12.23 21.68 -9.41
N PHE A 107 -11.57 21.84 -8.26
CA PHE A 107 -10.83 23.03 -7.90
C PHE A 107 -9.32 22.75 -7.82
N GLU A 108 -8.54 23.41 -8.66
CA GLU A 108 -7.07 23.34 -8.62
C GLU A 108 -6.51 24.42 -7.69
N VAL A 109 -5.82 24.00 -6.63
CA VAL A 109 -5.13 24.93 -5.70
C VAL A 109 -3.82 25.40 -6.33
N THR A 110 -3.75 26.67 -6.72
CA THR A 110 -2.56 27.32 -7.31
C THR A 110 -1.73 28.11 -6.31
N GLY A 111 -2.23 28.33 -5.09
CA GLY A 111 -1.47 28.98 -4.02
C GLY A 111 -2.04 28.78 -2.63
N VAL A 112 -1.18 28.78 -1.61
CA VAL A 112 -1.55 28.55 -0.20
C VAL A 112 -2.59 29.54 0.34
N ARG A 113 -2.65 30.75 -0.23
CA ARG A 113 -3.65 31.77 0.13
C ARG A 113 -5.08 31.37 -0.20
N GLN A 114 -5.27 30.40 -1.09
CA GLN A 114 -6.59 29.89 -1.46
C GLN A 114 -7.15 28.87 -0.45
N ILE A 115 -6.36 28.43 0.55
CA ILE A 115 -6.82 27.49 1.58
C ILE A 115 -7.32 28.30 2.79
N PRO A 116 -8.62 28.27 3.11
CA PRO A 116 -9.15 28.99 4.26
C PRO A 116 -8.60 28.42 5.58
N GLY A 117 -8.06 29.28 6.45
CA GLY A 117 -8.01 28.99 7.89
C GLY A 117 -6.71 28.46 8.52
N ARG A 118 -5.56 28.32 7.84
CA ARG A 118 -4.27 28.08 8.53
C ARG A 118 -3.07 28.72 7.83
N HIS A 119 -2.72 29.94 8.24
CA HIS A 119 -1.36 30.45 8.06
C HIS A 119 -0.42 29.64 8.98
N ARG A 120 0.61 29.02 8.38
CA ARG A 120 1.66 28.15 8.98
C ARG A 120 1.29 26.68 9.22
N ALA A 121 1.15 25.92 8.13
CA ALA A 121 1.84 24.63 8.07
C ALA A 121 3.16 24.88 7.34
N ALA A 122 4.29 24.79 8.04
CA ALA A 122 5.60 24.83 7.42
C ALA A 122 5.69 23.65 6.44
N HIS A 123 5.51 23.96 5.16
CA HIS A 123 5.70 23.01 4.07
C HIS A 123 7.17 22.60 4.11
N ARG A 124 7.45 21.41 4.64
CA ARG A 124 8.75 20.76 4.47
C ARG A 124 8.91 20.56 2.98
N ASP A 125 9.81 21.32 2.37
CA ASP A 125 10.08 21.29 0.95
C ASP A 125 10.44 19.87 0.50
N GLN A 126 9.51 19.19 -0.15
CA GLN A 126 9.72 17.90 -0.81
C GLN A 126 9.84 18.08 -2.33
N ARG A 127 10.09 19.29 -2.85
CA ARG A 127 10.19 19.50 -4.29
C ARG A 127 11.53 19.02 -4.84
N ALA A 128 11.57 17.74 -5.23
CA ALA A 128 12.09 17.41 -6.54
C ALA A 128 11.08 17.94 -7.60
N PRO A 129 11.53 18.53 -8.73
CA PRO A 129 10.62 19.12 -9.70
C PRO A 129 9.77 18.05 -10.40
N LEU A 130 8.55 17.83 -9.91
CA LEU A 130 7.50 17.08 -10.61
C LEU A 130 6.96 17.92 -11.78
N ARG A 131 7.76 18.06 -12.84
CA ARG A 131 7.25 18.41 -14.18
C ARG A 131 6.77 17.13 -14.86
N GLN A 132 5.70 16.53 -14.35
CA GLN A 132 4.94 15.53 -15.11
C GLN A 132 3.56 16.10 -15.37
N ARG A 133 3.44 16.79 -16.51
CA ARG A 133 2.15 17.07 -17.13
C ARG A 133 1.46 15.73 -17.35
N CYS A 134 0.46 15.41 -16.53
CA CYS A 134 -0.50 14.37 -16.85
C CYS A 134 -1.27 14.83 -18.09
N ARG A 135 -0.79 14.45 -19.28
CA ARG A 135 -1.56 14.67 -20.51
C ARG A 135 -2.74 13.70 -20.50
N PRO A 136 -3.97 14.17 -20.73
CA PRO A 136 -5.12 13.28 -20.87
C PRO A 136 -4.86 12.33 -22.05
N ARG A 137 -4.86 11.02 -21.74
CA ARG A 137 -4.74 9.95 -22.73
C ARG A 137 -5.99 9.99 -23.60
N ARG A 138 -5.90 10.57 -24.81
CA ARG A 138 -6.96 10.46 -25.82
C ARG A 138 -7.30 8.98 -25.99
N ARG A 139 -8.54 8.60 -25.67
CA ARG A 139 -9.11 7.30 -26.05
C ARG A 139 -8.97 7.19 -27.56
N ARG A 140 -8.17 6.23 -28.05
CA ARG A 140 -8.29 5.78 -29.44
C ARG A 140 -9.66 5.12 -29.55
N GLY A 141 -10.61 5.85 -30.13
CA GLY A 141 -11.87 5.29 -30.61
C GLY A 141 -11.54 4.14 -31.56
N GLY A 142 -12.17 3.00 -31.30
CA GLY A 142 -12.16 1.90 -32.25
C GLY A 142 -13.06 2.27 -33.41
N ASP A 143 -12.56 2.06 -34.62
CA ASP A 143 -13.38 1.78 -35.79
C ASP A 143 -12.78 0.54 -36.48
N ARG A 144 -13.46 -0.58 -36.31
CA ARG A 144 -13.56 -1.59 -37.37
C ARG A 144 -15.01 -1.58 -37.82
N PRO A 145 -15.26 -1.57 -39.13
CA PRO A 145 -15.88 -2.76 -39.71
C PRO A 145 -15.35 -3.18 -41.10
N THR A 146 -15.21 -4.49 -41.23
CA THR A 146 -15.50 -5.42 -42.36
C THR A 146 -15.57 -4.94 -43.83
N SER A 147 -14.77 -5.57 -44.70
CA SER A 147 -15.15 -6.25 -45.98
C SER A 147 -13.88 -6.88 -46.60
N SER A 148 -13.79 -8.20 -46.86
CA SER A 148 -14.21 -8.98 -48.03
C SER A 148 -13.52 -8.63 -49.37
N SER A 149 -12.57 -9.49 -49.80
CA SER A 149 -12.32 -10.00 -51.18
C SER A 149 -10.90 -10.59 -51.26
N ARG A 150 -10.72 -11.91 -51.35
CA ARG A 150 -10.68 -12.71 -52.60
C ARG A 150 -9.54 -12.29 -53.55
N THR A 151 -8.44 -13.03 -53.51
CA THR A 151 -7.76 -13.75 -54.62
C THR A 151 -6.72 -14.66 -54.02
#